data_AF-A0A6C8BWQ9-F1
#
_entry.id   AF-A0A6C8BWQ9-F1
#
_cell.length_a   1.000
_cell.length_b   1.000
_cell.length_c   1.000
_cell.angle_alpha   90.00
_cell.angle_beta   90.00
_cell.angle_gamma   90.00
#
_symmetry.space_group_name_H-M   'P 1'
#
loop_
_entity.id
_entity.type
_entity.pdbx_description
1 polymer ?
#
loop_
_entity_poly.entity_id
_entity_poly.type
_entity_poly.pdbx_seq_one_letter_code
_entity_poly.pdbx_strand_id
1 'polypeptide(L)'
;MFNPNCAVDRVKNHLAYKIGSCVLHNKTKKSPFFILLYKLYKIKLEHYKELKNYQIFIKLFPSLRYPKLEECHDYRECVKVKFHLSYMLGQTILEADKNKFKGGYFRLWHDIKQVNQEYKNIKIFLQQYDLIIEKLNNIEFQNIDLLIKNFHSVFYILNFHKDYQEIINIIIDNFDYFLNNFDVIEEWLLSDDFNEKYKKISHPYPPLLDPIGLNADNKINYQSLGGGILLGS
;
A
#
# COMPACT_ATOMS: atom_id res chain seq x y z
N MET A 1 -18.27 -18.54 6.82
CA MET A 1 -18.82 -18.55 5.45
C MET A 1 -18.34 -17.26 4.81
N PHE A 2 -17.44 -17.32 3.82
CA PHE A 2 -16.88 -16.11 3.20
C PHE A 2 -17.86 -15.59 2.17
N ASN A 3 -18.22 -14.31 2.24
CA ASN A 3 -19.11 -13.71 1.25
C ASN A 3 -18.32 -13.44 -0.05
N PRO A 4 -18.65 -14.09 -1.18
CA PRO A 4 -17.93 -13.91 -2.43
C PRO A 4 -18.13 -12.53 -3.07
N ASN A 5 -19.10 -11.75 -2.61
CA ASN A 5 -19.36 -10.38 -3.07
C ASN A 5 -18.70 -9.31 -2.17
N CYS A 6 -17.94 -9.74 -1.16
CA CYS A 6 -17.20 -8.90 -0.23
C CYS A 6 -15.70 -9.02 -0.52
N ALA A 7 -15.05 -7.94 -0.95
CA ALA A 7 -13.64 -7.90 -1.27
C ALA A 7 -12.77 -8.16 -0.05
N VAL A 8 -13.15 -7.65 1.12
CA VAL A 8 -12.46 -7.89 2.40
C VAL A 8 -12.40 -9.38 2.70
N ASP A 9 -13.54 -10.08 2.61
CA ASP A 9 -13.61 -11.52 2.86
C ASP A 9 -12.79 -12.33 1.86
N ARG A 10 -12.80 -11.93 0.59
CA ARG A 10 -11.99 -12.58 -0.46
C ARG A 10 -10.50 -12.43 -0.19
N VAL A 11 -10.03 -11.23 0.16
CA VAL A 11 -8.62 -10.98 0.50
C VAL A 11 -8.22 -11.72 1.77
N LYS A 12 -9.10 -11.77 2.79
CA LYS A 12 -8.88 -12.59 4.00
C LYS A 12 -8.84 -14.09 3.68
N ASN A 13 -9.53 -14.52 2.62
CA ASN A 13 -9.49 -15.90 2.14
C ASN A 13 -8.21 -16.23 1.33
N HIS A 14 -7.38 -15.24 0.97
CA HIS A 14 -6.09 -15.50 0.34
C HIS A 14 -5.18 -16.34 1.24
N LEU A 15 -4.39 -17.22 0.62
CA LEU A 15 -3.48 -18.11 1.34
C LEU A 15 -2.49 -17.32 2.23
N ALA A 16 -1.99 -16.19 1.74
CA ALA A 16 -1.10 -15.31 2.50
C ALA A 16 -1.76 -14.89 3.82
N TYR A 17 -2.95 -14.29 3.76
CA TYR A 17 -3.65 -13.85 4.97
C TYR A 17 -3.91 -15.01 5.95
N LYS A 18 -4.38 -16.16 5.46
CA LYS A 18 -4.61 -17.36 6.30
C LYS A 18 -3.34 -17.80 7.01
N ILE A 19 -2.20 -17.85 6.31
CA ILE A 19 -0.90 -18.23 6.87
C ILE A 19 -0.44 -17.24 7.93
N GLY A 20 -0.34 -15.96 7.61
CA GLY A 20 0.19 -14.98 8.56
C GLY A 20 -0.74 -14.76 9.75
N SER A 21 -2.06 -14.84 9.55
CA SER A 21 -3.03 -14.85 10.66
C SER A 21 -2.81 -16.04 11.59
N CYS A 22 -2.58 -17.24 11.05
CA CYS A 22 -2.27 -18.41 11.85
C CYS A 22 -0.95 -18.25 12.64
N VAL A 23 0.08 -17.65 12.04
CA VAL A 23 1.36 -17.38 12.70
C VAL A 23 1.19 -16.41 13.87
N LEU A 24 0.49 -15.29 13.63
CA LEU A 24 0.22 -14.31 14.68
C LEU A 24 -0.58 -14.92 15.84
N HIS A 25 -1.63 -15.68 15.52
CA HIS A 25 -2.45 -16.37 16.53
C HIS A 25 -1.66 -17.41 17.33
N ASN A 26 -0.73 -18.10 16.69
CA ASN A 26 0.14 -19.06 17.37
C ASN A 26 1.10 -18.34 18.34
N LYS A 27 1.66 -17.20 17.91
CA LYS A 27 2.52 -16.34 18.73
C LYS A 27 1.78 -15.79 19.95
N THR A 28 0.56 -15.28 19.78
CA THR A 28 -0.25 -14.75 20.89
C THR A 28 -0.59 -15.85 21.91
N LYS A 29 -0.91 -17.06 21.42
CA LYS A 29 -1.18 -18.23 22.27
C LYS A 29 0.07 -18.92 22.81
N LYS A 30 1.27 -18.45 22.49
CA LYS A 30 2.56 -19.08 22.84
C LYS A 30 2.57 -20.59 22.54
N SER A 31 1.93 -20.99 21.43
CA SER A 31 1.82 -22.40 21.08
C SER A 31 3.17 -22.96 20.60
N PRO A 32 3.45 -24.24 20.86
CA PRO A 32 4.66 -24.90 20.35
C PRO A 32 4.83 -24.80 18.83
N PHE A 33 6.08 -24.71 18.36
CA PHE A 33 6.41 -24.53 16.94
C PHE A 33 5.92 -25.69 16.06
N PHE A 34 5.99 -26.94 16.52
CA PHE A 34 5.50 -28.10 15.74
C PHE A 34 3.99 -28.04 15.49
N ILE A 35 3.21 -27.47 16.42
CA ILE A 35 1.78 -27.23 16.24
C ILE A 35 1.55 -26.16 15.16
N LEU A 36 2.41 -25.13 15.10
CA LEU A 36 2.34 -24.14 14.02
C LEU A 36 2.58 -24.81 12.67
N LEU A 37 3.62 -25.63 12.54
CA LEU A 37 3.93 -26.33 11.29
C LEU A 37 2.74 -27.19 10.81
N TYR A 38 2.14 -27.96 11.72
CA TYR A 38 0.95 -28.77 11.40
C TYR A 38 -0.22 -27.92 10.92
N LYS A 39 -0.53 -26.81 11.61
CA LYS A 39 -1.61 -25.89 11.22
C LYS A 39 -1.35 -25.26 9.85
N LEU A 40 -0.12 -24.80 9.58
CA LEU A 40 0.25 -24.20 8.30
C LEU A 40 0.13 -25.21 7.15
N TYR A 41 0.55 -26.45 7.37
CA TYR A 41 0.38 -27.53 6.40
C TYR A 41 -1.09 -27.78 6.09
N LYS A 42 -1.93 -27.91 7.12
CA LYS A 42 -3.38 -28.11 6.97
C LYS A 42 -4.05 -26.97 6.20
N ILE A 43 -3.74 -25.72 6.53
CA ILE A 43 -4.25 -24.53 5.83
C ILE A 43 -3.91 -24.56 4.34
N LYS A 44 -2.65 -24.88 3.99
CA LYS A 44 -2.24 -24.98 2.59
C LYS A 44 -3.04 -26.05 1.84
N LEU A 45 -3.16 -27.25 2.42
CA LEU A 45 -3.92 -28.34 1.83
C LEU A 45 -5.39 -27.97 1.58
N GLU A 46 -6.06 -27.43 2.59
CA GLU A 46 -7.47 -27.02 2.50
C GLU A 46 -7.66 -25.94 1.44
N HIS A 47 -6.80 -24.92 1.42
CA HIS A 47 -6.88 -23.84 0.45
C HIS A 47 -6.74 -24.33 -1.00
N TYR A 48 -5.77 -25.22 -1.29
CA TYR A 48 -5.63 -25.77 -2.65
C TYR A 48 -6.79 -26.68 -3.03
N LYS A 49 -7.40 -27.40 -2.08
CA LYS A 49 -8.60 -28.19 -2.33
C LYS A 49 -9.79 -27.30 -2.67
N GLU A 50 -10.00 -26.22 -1.91
CA GLU A 50 -11.04 -25.22 -2.17
C GLU A 50 -10.88 -24.58 -3.55
N LEU A 51 -9.66 -24.18 -3.93
CA LEU A 51 -9.37 -23.61 -5.24
C LEU A 51 -9.68 -24.57 -6.39
N LYS A 52 -9.29 -25.85 -6.28
CA LYS A 52 -9.61 -26.88 -7.28
C LYS A 52 -11.11 -27.09 -7.43
N ASN A 53 -11.81 -27.19 -6.30
CA ASN A 53 -13.27 -27.34 -6.29
C ASN A 53 -13.94 -26.15 -6.98
N TYR A 54 -13.54 -24.92 -6.60
CA TYR A 54 -14.07 -23.70 -7.21
C TYR A 54 -13.85 -23.67 -8.73
N GLN A 55 -12.65 -24.04 -9.21
CA GLN A 55 -12.38 -24.13 -10.65
C GLN A 55 -13.28 -25.13 -11.38
N ILE A 56 -13.62 -26.25 -10.75
CA ILE A 56 -14.57 -27.22 -11.32
C ILE A 56 -15.98 -26.62 -11.32
N PHE A 57 -16.40 -26.00 -10.22
CA PHE A 57 -17.73 -25.38 -10.10
C PHE A 57 -17.97 -24.29 -11.13
N ILE A 58 -17.02 -23.38 -11.36
CA ILE A 58 -17.18 -22.31 -12.38
C ILE A 58 -17.15 -22.83 -13.81
N LYS A 59 -16.55 -24.00 -14.06
CA LYS A 59 -16.61 -24.66 -15.38
C LYS A 59 -17.99 -25.24 -15.64
N LEU A 60 -18.62 -25.81 -14.61
CA LEU A 60 -19.98 -26.36 -14.69
C LEU A 60 -21.05 -25.26 -14.71
N PHE A 61 -20.82 -24.19 -13.94
CA PHE A 61 -21.76 -23.08 -13.77
C PHE A 61 -21.02 -21.74 -13.92
N PRO A 62 -20.83 -21.24 -15.15
CA PRO A 62 -20.10 -20.00 -15.41
C PRO A 62 -20.69 -18.76 -14.70
N SER A 63 -21.99 -18.76 -14.44
CA SER A 63 -22.70 -17.69 -13.72
C SER A 63 -22.29 -17.56 -12.24
N LEU A 64 -21.63 -18.57 -11.65
CA LEU A 64 -21.13 -18.53 -10.28
C LEU A 64 -19.74 -17.91 -10.16
N ARG A 65 -19.17 -17.42 -11.27
CA ARG A 65 -17.87 -16.75 -11.24
C ARG A 65 -17.96 -15.49 -10.39
N TYR A 66 -17.03 -15.37 -9.43
CA TYR A 66 -16.96 -14.17 -8.61
C TYR A 66 -16.70 -12.93 -9.45
N PRO A 67 -17.33 -11.78 -9.08
CA PRO A 67 -17.07 -10.50 -9.74
C PRO A 67 -15.60 -10.12 -9.58
N LYS A 68 -15.16 -9.08 -10.29
CA LYS A 68 -13.83 -8.53 -10.05
C LYS A 68 -13.74 -7.93 -8.63
N LEU A 69 -12.55 -7.80 -8.08
CA LEU A 69 -12.40 -7.29 -6.70
C LEU A 69 -12.82 -5.82 -6.61
N GLU A 70 -12.54 -5.07 -7.67
CA GLU A 70 -12.81 -3.64 -7.84
C GLU A 70 -14.32 -3.34 -7.93
N GLU A 71 -15.12 -4.33 -8.34
CA GLU A 71 -16.58 -4.23 -8.45
C GLU A 71 -17.28 -4.45 -7.10
N CYS A 72 -16.57 -4.89 -6.06
CA CYS A 72 -17.13 -5.08 -4.73
C CYS A 72 -17.26 -3.74 -3.99
N HIS A 73 -18.41 -3.52 -3.35
CA HIS A 73 -18.72 -2.31 -2.57
C HIS A 73 -17.68 -1.93 -1.50
N ASP A 74 -16.97 -2.92 -0.95
CA ASP A 74 -15.97 -2.78 0.11
C ASP A 74 -14.52 -2.89 -0.42
N TYR A 75 -14.30 -2.66 -1.71
CA TYR A 75 -12.95 -2.71 -2.32
C TYR A 75 -11.93 -1.86 -1.55
N ARG A 76 -12.34 -0.65 -1.13
CA ARG A 76 -11.53 0.31 -0.35
C ARG A 76 -10.99 -0.31 0.93
N GLU A 77 -11.83 -1.04 1.65
CA GLU A 77 -11.46 -1.71 2.89
C GLU A 77 -10.57 -2.93 2.65
N CYS A 78 -10.72 -3.61 1.51
CA CYS A 78 -9.89 -4.76 1.17
C CYS A 78 -8.41 -4.36 0.98
N VAL A 79 -8.16 -3.12 0.55
CA VAL A 79 -6.80 -2.59 0.40
C VAL A 79 -6.10 -2.50 1.75
N LYS A 80 -6.80 -2.02 2.78
CA LYS A 80 -6.27 -1.99 4.16
C LYS A 80 -5.90 -3.40 4.64
N VAL A 81 -6.64 -4.43 4.24
CA VAL A 81 -6.35 -5.83 4.56
C VAL A 81 -5.03 -6.30 3.94
N LYS A 82 -4.66 -5.84 2.74
CA LYS A 82 -3.36 -6.18 2.11
C LYS A 82 -2.17 -5.62 2.90
N PHE A 83 -2.34 -4.48 3.55
CA PHE A 83 -1.34 -3.86 4.43
C PHE A 83 -1.38 -4.36 5.89
N HIS A 84 -2.33 -5.24 6.23
CA HIS A 84 -2.40 -5.83 7.55
C HIS A 84 -1.22 -6.79 7.78
N LEU A 85 -0.67 -6.81 9.00
CA LEU A 85 0.49 -7.63 9.36
C LEU A 85 0.31 -9.12 9.00
N SER A 86 -0.90 -9.66 9.16
CA SER A 86 -1.23 -11.04 8.74
C SER A 86 -0.96 -11.28 7.26
N TYR A 87 -1.28 -10.32 6.40
CA TYR A 87 -1.13 -10.47 4.96
C TYR A 87 0.36 -10.42 4.58
N MET A 88 1.07 -9.40 5.06
CA MET A 88 2.51 -9.20 4.80
C MET A 88 3.36 -10.38 5.29
N LEU A 89 3.14 -10.84 6.53
CA LEU A 89 3.84 -12.02 7.06
C LEU A 89 3.54 -13.26 6.24
N GLY A 90 2.28 -13.43 5.83
CA GLY A 90 1.84 -14.51 4.98
C GLY A 90 2.56 -14.57 3.65
N GLN A 91 2.69 -13.42 2.97
CA GLN A 91 3.42 -13.30 1.70
C GLN A 91 4.89 -13.67 1.88
N THR A 92 5.54 -13.11 2.90
CA THR A 92 6.96 -13.37 3.21
C THR A 92 7.22 -14.86 3.42
N ILE A 93 6.34 -15.55 4.16
CA ILE A 93 6.45 -17.00 4.39
C ILE A 93 6.23 -17.79 3.09
N LEU A 94 5.28 -17.37 2.25
CA LEU A 94 5.03 -18.02 0.96
C LEU A 94 6.20 -17.83 -0.01
N GLU A 95 6.86 -16.68 0.01
CA GLU A 95 8.06 -16.41 -0.79
C GLU A 95 9.25 -17.24 -0.35
N ALA A 96 9.46 -17.36 0.97
CA ALA A 96 10.46 -18.27 1.52
C ALA A 96 10.18 -19.73 1.12
N ASP A 97 8.90 -20.15 1.13
CA ASP A 97 8.50 -21.49 0.70
C ASP A 97 8.75 -21.75 -0.79
N LYS A 98 8.44 -20.77 -1.66
CA LYS A 98 8.78 -20.83 -3.09
C LYS A 98 10.29 -20.95 -3.31
N ASN A 99 11.08 -20.24 -2.51
CA ASN A 99 12.54 -20.23 -2.59
C ASN A 99 13.22 -21.21 -1.63
N LYS A 100 12.51 -22.24 -1.14
CA LYS A 100 13.05 -23.16 -0.12
C LYS A 100 14.36 -23.83 -0.53
N PHE A 101 14.48 -24.23 -1.79
CA PHE A 101 15.69 -24.86 -2.34
C PHE A 101 16.81 -23.86 -2.66
N LYS A 102 16.52 -22.56 -2.65
CA LYS A 102 17.49 -21.46 -2.75
C LYS A 102 17.86 -20.88 -1.38
N GLY A 103 17.48 -21.57 -0.30
CA GLY A 103 17.74 -21.13 1.07
C GLY A 103 16.81 -20.03 1.58
N GLY A 104 15.61 -19.85 1.00
CA GLY A 104 14.65 -18.84 1.43
C GLY A 104 14.32 -18.87 2.92
N TYR A 105 14.23 -20.07 3.52
CA TYR A 105 13.99 -20.22 4.96
C TYR A 105 15.15 -19.74 5.84
N PHE A 106 16.39 -19.69 5.36
CA PHE A 106 17.51 -19.13 6.12
C PHE A 106 17.38 -17.62 6.30
N ARG A 107 16.81 -16.93 5.31
CA ARG A 107 16.57 -15.47 5.35
C ARG A 107 15.25 -15.10 6.01
N LEU A 108 14.31 -16.03 6.09
CA LEU A 108 12.95 -15.80 6.61
C LEU A 108 12.91 -15.10 7.97
N TRP A 109 13.81 -15.40 8.90
CA TRP A 109 13.83 -14.70 10.20
C TRP A 109 14.17 -13.20 10.04
N HIS A 110 15.13 -12.88 9.19
CA HIS A 110 15.49 -11.50 8.85
C HIS A 110 14.33 -10.80 8.14
N ASP A 111 13.73 -11.46 7.15
CA ASP A 111 12.61 -10.91 6.38
C ASP A 111 11.38 -10.65 7.27
N ILE A 112 11.08 -11.57 8.21
CA ILE A 112 10.02 -11.38 9.21
C ILE A 112 10.35 -10.18 10.12
N LYS A 113 11.60 -10.01 10.54
CA LYS A 113 12.01 -8.86 11.37
C LYS A 113 11.80 -7.56 10.61
N GLN A 114 12.22 -7.51 9.35
CA GLN A 114 12.04 -6.36 8.46
C GLN A 114 10.55 -6.04 8.25
N VAL A 115 9.72 -7.03 7.92
CA VAL A 115 8.27 -6.85 7.74
C VAL A 115 7.58 -6.35 9.01
N ASN A 116 8.02 -6.78 10.20
CA ASN A 116 7.49 -6.24 11.45
C ASN A 116 7.87 -4.77 11.67
N GLN A 117 9.02 -4.32 11.17
CA GLN A 117 9.42 -2.91 11.20
C GLN A 117 8.62 -2.10 10.18
N GLU A 118 8.54 -2.59 8.93
CA GLU A 118 7.73 -1.98 7.87
C GLU A 118 6.28 -1.84 8.33
N TYR A 119 5.66 -2.90 8.85
CA TYR A 119 4.29 -2.83 9.37
C TYR A 119 4.10 -1.77 10.46
N LYS A 120 5.07 -1.53 11.34
CA LYS A 120 4.97 -0.44 12.34
C LYS A 120 4.91 0.91 11.65
N ASN A 121 5.75 1.13 10.66
CA ASN A 121 5.78 2.35 9.87
C ASN A 121 4.49 2.54 9.08
N ILE A 122 4.03 1.48 8.41
CA ILE A 122 2.75 1.44 7.67
C ILE A 122 1.59 1.69 8.61
N LYS A 123 1.58 1.12 9.82
CA LYS A 123 0.51 1.33 10.79
C LYS A 123 0.46 2.77 11.27
N ILE A 124 1.62 3.37 11.59
CA ILE A 124 1.69 4.80 11.96
C ILE A 124 1.20 5.66 10.79
N PHE A 125 1.65 5.34 9.58
CA PHE A 125 1.19 6.01 8.37
C PHE A 125 -0.31 5.84 8.16
N LEU A 126 -0.88 4.64 8.26
CA LEU A 126 -2.31 4.40 8.09
C LEU A 126 -3.12 5.11 9.18
N GLN A 127 -2.60 5.23 10.40
CA GLN A 127 -3.22 6.05 11.44
C GLN A 127 -3.20 7.54 11.09
N GLN A 128 -2.09 8.04 10.55
CA GLN A 128 -1.99 9.41 10.06
C GLN A 128 -2.84 9.63 8.80
N TYR A 129 -2.91 8.64 7.93
CA TYR A 129 -3.68 8.64 6.69
C TYR A 129 -5.18 8.54 6.96
N ASP A 130 -5.64 7.72 7.91
CA ASP A 130 -7.05 7.69 8.32
C ASP A 130 -7.45 9.06 8.90
N LEU A 131 -6.56 9.74 9.65
CA LEU A 131 -6.74 11.13 10.11
C LEU A 131 -6.73 12.14 8.95
N ILE A 132 -5.90 11.92 7.93
CA ILE A 132 -5.83 12.73 6.71
C ILE A 132 -7.07 12.48 5.82
N ILE A 133 -7.56 11.25 5.71
CA ILE A 133 -8.75 10.86 4.92
C ILE A 133 -10.03 11.36 5.56
N GLU A 134 -10.13 11.33 6.90
CA GLU A 134 -11.21 12.03 7.60
C GLU A 134 -11.24 13.52 7.24
N LYS A 135 -10.06 14.15 7.06
CA LYS A 135 -9.93 15.54 6.59
C LYS A 135 -10.13 15.70 5.08
N LEU A 136 -9.81 14.68 4.29
CA LEU A 136 -9.81 14.64 2.82
C LEU A 136 -10.98 13.82 2.25
N ASN A 137 -12.16 13.82 2.89
CA ASN A 137 -13.31 12.96 2.57
C ASN A 137 -13.87 13.07 1.12
N ASN A 138 -13.19 13.74 0.19
CA ASN A 138 -13.56 13.94 -1.21
C ASN A 138 -12.57 13.36 -2.25
N ILE A 139 -11.56 12.56 -1.88
CA ILE A 139 -10.61 11.98 -2.87
C ILE A 139 -11.16 10.71 -3.54
N GLU A 140 -10.99 10.61 -4.86
CA GLU A 140 -11.53 9.53 -5.70
C GLU A 140 -10.74 8.21 -5.62
N PHE A 141 -11.47 7.09 -5.66
CA PHE A 141 -10.98 5.71 -5.54
C PHE A 141 -9.88 5.27 -6.51
N GLN A 142 -9.82 5.88 -7.70
CA GLN A 142 -8.94 5.45 -8.80
C GLN A 142 -7.44 5.55 -8.47
N ASN A 143 -7.08 6.38 -7.48
CA ASN A 143 -5.69 6.58 -7.06
C ASN A 143 -5.20 5.53 -6.05
N ILE A 144 -6.07 4.64 -5.58
CA ILE A 144 -5.71 3.61 -4.60
C ILE A 144 -4.79 2.54 -5.21
N ASP A 145 -5.03 2.15 -6.47
CA ASP A 145 -4.18 1.14 -7.13
C ASP A 145 -2.78 1.69 -7.43
N LEU A 146 -2.68 2.98 -7.80
CA LEU A 146 -1.42 3.70 -7.97
C LEU A 146 -0.68 3.85 -6.63
N LEU A 147 -1.39 4.20 -5.56
CA LEU A 147 -0.84 4.27 -4.20
C LEU A 147 -0.30 2.92 -3.73
N ILE A 148 -1.03 1.82 -3.98
CA ILE A 148 -0.57 0.47 -3.63
C ILE A 148 0.69 0.11 -4.43
N LYS A 149 0.69 0.41 -5.73
CA LYS A 149 1.82 0.10 -6.63
C LYS A 149 3.09 0.84 -6.20
N ASN A 150 2.95 2.11 -5.83
CA ASN A 150 4.07 2.99 -5.48
C ASN A 150 4.24 3.16 -3.97
N PHE A 151 3.63 2.27 -3.17
CA PHE A 151 3.51 2.44 -1.72
C PHE A 151 4.84 2.68 -1.02
N HIS A 152 5.86 1.89 -1.34
CA HIS A 152 7.19 2.01 -0.74
C HIS A 152 7.86 3.34 -1.09
N SER A 153 7.69 3.82 -2.31
CA SER A 153 8.30 5.05 -2.82
C SER A 153 7.59 6.30 -2.28
N VAL A 154 6.25 6.30 -2.27
CA VAL A 154 5.46 7.36 -1.61
C VAL A 154 5.84 7.48 -0.13
N PHE A 155 5.92 6.34 0.56
CA PHE A 155 6.34 6.31 1.96
C PHE A 155 7.77 6.81 2.14
N TYR A 156 8.68 6.43 1.25
CA TYR A 156 10.05 6.90 1.27
C TYR A 156 10.13 8.43 1.19
N ILE A 157 9.41 9.04 0.24
CA ILE A 157 9.36 10.50 0.05
C ILE A 157 8.81 11.20 1.30
N LEU A 158 7.65 10.78 1.79
CA LEU A 158 7.05 11.39 2.98
C LEU A 158 7.96 11.28 4.21
N ASN A 159 8.65 10.14 4.39
CA ASN A 159 9.58 9.97 5.49
C ASN A 159 10.90 10.74 5.28
N PHE A 160 11.38 10.85 4.04
CA PHE A 160 12.58 11.63 3.70
C PHE A 160 12.38 13.13 3.96
N HIS A 161 11.16 13.63 3.80
CA HIS A 161 10.79 15.03 4.06
C HIS A 161 10.00 15.25 5.36
N LYS A 162 9.98 14.31 6.29
CA LYS A 162 9.17 14.39 7.53
C LYS A 162 9.42 15.65 8.37
N ASP A 163 10.62 16.20 8.28
CA ASP A 163 11.10 17.39 8.98
C ASP A 163 10.83 18.71 8.22
N TYR A 164 10.21 18.64 7.03
CA TYR A 164 9.80 19.79 6.23
C TYR A 164 8.29 19.78 6.01
N GLN A 165 7.53 20.37 6.94
CA GLN A 165 6.07 20.26 6.97
C GLN A 165 5.37 20.89 5.74
N GLU A 166 5.91 21.98 5.17
CA GLU A 166 5.25 22.66 4.04
C GLU A 166 5.17 21.77 2.79
N ILE A 167 6.23 21.04 2.45
CA ILE A 167 6.17 20.11 1.31
C ILE A 167 5.22 18.95 1.59
N ILE A 168 5.14 18.48 2.84
CA ILE A 168 4.20 17.42 3.24
C ILE A 168 2.76 17.91 3.04
N ASN A 169 2.44 19.12 3.49
CA ASN A 169 1.11 19.72 3.30
C ASN A 169 0.77 19.85 1.81
N ILE A 170 1.70 20.36 1.01
CA ILE A 170 1.50 20.52 -0.43
C ILE A 170 1.29 19.17 -1.14
N ILE A 171 2.04 18.12 -0.78
CA ILE A 171 1.82 16.76 -1.29
C ILE A 171 0.42 16.27 -0.93
N ILE A 172 -0.03 16.50 0.30
CA ILE A 172 -1.34 16.08 0.79
C ILE A 172 -2.47 16.83 0.08
N ASP A 173 -2.34 18.15 -0.09
CA ASP A 173 -3.34 19.00 -0.74
C ASP A 173 -3.46 18.71 -2.24
N ASN A 174 -2.41 18.16 -2.86
CA ASN A 174 -2.35 17.84 -4.28
C ASN A 174 -2.13 16.33 -4.52
N PHE A 175 -2.61 15.48 -3.61
CA PHE A 175 -2.23 14.07 -3.56
C PHE A 175 -2.56 13.30 -4.85
N ASP A 176 -3.68 13.62 -5.49
CA ASP A 176 -4.08 13.01 -6.76
C ASP A 176 -3.10 13.36 -7.90
N TYR A 177 -2.68 14.62 -7.96
CA TYR A 177 -1.69 15.07 -8.92
C TYR A 177 -0.33 14.43 -8.63
N PHE A 178 0.04 14.34 -7.36
CA PHE A 178 1.26 13.70 -6.90
C PHE A 178 1.35 12.23 -7.35
N LEU A 179 0.29 11.45 -7.13
CA LEU A 179 0.27 10.03 -7.52
C LEU A 179 0.29 9.83 -9.03
N ASN A 180 -0.40 10.69 -9.79
CA ASN A 180 -0.43 10.59 -11.26
C ASN A 180 0.89 10.99 -11.92
N ASN A 181 1.71 11.80 -11.25
CA ASN A 181 3.01 12.26 -11.76
C ASN A 181 4.17 11.80 -10.86
N PHE A 182 3.98 10.65 -10.20
CA PHE A 182 4.82 10.21 -9.09
C PHE A 182 6.31 10.16 -9.45
N ASP A 183 6.67 9.53 -10.57
CA ASP A 183 8.08 9.32 -10.94
C ASP A 183 8.83 10.66 -11.11
N VAL A 184 8.21 11.65 -11.75
CA VAL A 184 8.79 12.98 -11.99
C VAL A 184 8.92 13.77 -10.69
N ILE A 185 7.89 13.69 -9.83
CA ILE A 185 7.88 14.39 -8.55
C ILE A 185 8.87 13.74 -7.57
N GLU A 186 8.98 12.41 -7.56
CA GLU A 186 9.98 11.68 -6.78
C GLU A 186 11.39 12.12 -7.15
N GLU A 187 11.71 12.13 -8.46
CA GLU A 187 13.01 12.59 -8.95
C GLU A 187 13.33 14.02 -8.50
N TRP A 188 12.36 14.93 -8.62
CA TRP A 188 12.53 16.32 -8.19
C TRP A 188 12.75 16.45 -6.68
N LEU A 189 11.90 15.83 -5.86
CA LEU A 189 11.95 15.99 -4.41
C LEU A 189 13.20 15.37 -3.78
N LEU A 190 13.79 14.36 -4.44
CA LEU A 190 15.05 13.74 -4.03
C LEU A 190 16.29 14.43 -4.59
N SER A 191 16.14 15.44 -5.45
CA SER A 191 17.26 16.14 -6.06
C SER A 191 18.03 17.03 -5.07
N ASP A 192 19.33 17.19 -5.31
CA ASP A 192 20.16 18.15 -4.58
C ASP A 192 19.64 19.58 -4.77
N ASP A 193 19.15 19.90 -5.96
CA ASP A 193 18.59 21.21 -6.29
C ASP A 193 17.39 21.57 -5.42
N PHE A 194 16.43 20.65 -5.26
CA PHE A 194 15.29 20.86 -4.36
C PHE A 194 15.76 21.02 -2.91
N ASN A 195 16.73 20.21 -2.50
CA ASN A 195 17.26 20.23 -1.15
C ASN A 195 17.93 21.56 -0.80
N GLU A 196 18.83 22.05 -1.67
CA GLU A 196 19.54 23.32 -1.45
C GLU A 196 18.60 24.52 -1.53
N LYS A 197 17.70 24.56 -2.53
CA LYS A 197 16.88 25.73 -2.82
C LYS A 197 15.66 25.86 -1.90
N TYR A 198 15.10 24.75 -1.41
CA TYR A 198 13.85 24.77 -0.66
C TYR A 198 13.94 24.12 0.72
N LYS A 199 14.47 22.89 0.80
CA LYS A 199 14.44 22.13 2.06
C LYS A 199 15.35 22.72 3.13
N LYS A 200 16.62 23.03 2.82
CA LYS A 200 17.58 23.55 3.81
C LYS A 200 17.16 24.88 4.43
N ILE A 201 16.47 25.71 3.66
CA ILE A 201 16.01 27.02 4.10
C ILE A 201 14.56 27.00 4.61
N SER A 202 13.92 25.83 4.65
CA SER A 202 12.51 25.66 5.03
C SER A 202 11.59 26.62 4.28
N HIS A 203 11.72 26.70 2.96
CA HIS A 203 10.95 27.63 2.14
C HIS A 203 9.43 27.43 2.37
N PRO A 204 8.62 28.50 2.49
CA PRO A 204 7.20 28.35 2.84
C PRO A 204 6.36 27.72 1.71
N TYR A 205 6.81 27.82 0.46
CA TYR A 205 6.09 27.33 -0.72
C TYR A 205 7.00 26.51 -1.65
N PRO A 206 7.44 25.32 -1.25
CA PRO A 206 8.23 24.44 -2.11
C PRO A 206 7.40 23.93 -3.30
N PRO A 207 7.92 23.95 -4.53
CA PRO A 207 7.19 23.43 -5.67
C PRO A 207 7.23 21.90 -5.70
N LEU A 208 6.12 21.26 -6.12
CA LEU A 208 6.04 19.81 -6.33
C LEU A 208 6.82 19.33 -7.56
N LEU A 209 7.17 20.23 -8.47
CA LEU A 209 7.92 19.94 -9.69
C LEU A 209 9.04 20.96 -9.86
N ASP A 210 10.07 20.58 -10.61
CA ASP A 210 11.16 21.49 -10.96
C ASP A 210 10.63 22.70 -11.75
N PRO A 211 10.73 23.93 -11.20
CA PRO A 211 10.28 25.13 -11.91
C PRO A 211 11.15 25.49 -13.12
N ILE A 212 12.37 24.94 -13.23
CA ILE A 212 13.31 25.24 -14.34
C ILE A 212 13.12 24.24 -15.49
N GLY A 213 13.00 22.94 -15.21
CA GLY A 213 12.71 21.89 -16.19
C GLY A 213 11.38 22.07 -16.94
N LEU A 214 10.37 22.68 -16.30
CA LEU A 214 9.07 23.00 -16.92
C LEU A 214 9.13 24.08 -18.01
N ASN A 215 10.17 24.92 -18.03
CA ASN A 215 10.35 25.95 -19.06
C ASN A 215 11.03 25.43 -20.34
N ALA A 216 11.65 24.24 -20.30
CA ALA A 216 12.29 23.63 -21.46
C ALA A 216 11.30 22.88 -22.35
N ASP A 217 10.28 22.25 -21.75
CA ASP A 217 9.22 21.52 -22.44
C ASP A 217 7.84 22.12 -22.11
N ASN A 218 7.38 23.06 -22.94
CA ASN A 218 6.04 23.66 -22.88
C ASN A 218 4.93 22.59 -22.81
N LYS A 219 4.49 22.21 -21.61
CA LYS A 219 3.23 21.50 -21.32
C LYS A 219 2.97 21.44 -19.81
N ILE A 220 2.44 22.52 -19.22
CA ILE A 220 1.41 22.56 -18.15
C ILE A 220 1.27 24.04 -17.71
N ASN A 221 0.05 24.56 -17.76
CA ASN A 221 -0.26 25.97 -17.50
C ASN A 221 -0.57 26.18 -16.01
N TYR A 222 0.23 27.01 -15.32
CA TYR A 222 0.07 27.35 -13.90
C TYR A 222 -1.19 28.21 -13.60
N GLN A 223 -1.89 28.70 -14.63
CA GLN A 223 -3.02 29.63 -14.46
C GLN A 223 -4.31 29.01 -13.88
N SER A 224 -4.38 27.68 -13.69
CA SER A 224 -5.58 27.04 -13.13
C SER A 224 -5.53 26.79 -11.61
N LEU A 225 -4.45 27.15 -10.91
CA LEU A 225 -4.31 26.88 -9.46
C LEU A 225 -4.17 28.16 -8.60
N GLY A 226 -4.28 29.35 -9.20
CA GLY A 226 -4.14 30.64 -8.50
C GLY A 226 -5.31 31.59 -8.77
N GLY A 227 -6.53 31.21 -8.38
CA GLY A 227 -7.72 32.04 -8.50
C GLY A 227 -8.20 32.57 -7.15
N GLY A 228 -7.48 33.53 -6.57
CA GLY A 228 -7.85 34.09 -5.27
C GLY A 228 -7.04 35.30 -4.81
N ILE A 229 -6.64 36.20 -5.72
CA ILE A 229 -6.24 37.56 -5.33
C ILE A 229 -7.30 38.50 -5.89
N LEU A 230 -8.25 38.88 -5.03
CA LEU A 230 -9.05 40.09 -5.25
C LEU A 230 -8.16 41.29 -4.90
N LEU A 231 -7.63 41.93 -5.94
CA LEU A 231 -7.35 43.36 -5.91
C LEU A 231 -8.69 44.10 -5.91
N GLY A 232 -8.89 44.97 -4.93
CA GLY A 232 -10.06 45.83 -4.83
C GLY A 232 -9.76 47.07 -4.00
N SER A 233 -9.32 48.12 -4.71
CA SER A 233 -9.26 49.56 -4.36
C SER A 233 -8.36 50.02 -3.21
#